data_AF-A0A4Q5NVD0-F1
#
_entry.id   AF-A0A4Q5NVD0-F1
#
_cell.length_a   1.000
_cell.length_b   1.000
_cell.length_c   1.000
_cell.angle_alpha   90.00
_cell.angle_beta   90.00
_cell.angle_gamma   90.00
#
_symmetry.space_group_name_H-M   'P 1'
#
loop_
_entity.id
_entity.type
_entity.pdbx_description
1 polymer ?
#
loop_
_entity_poly.entity_id
_entity_poly.type
_entity_poly.pdbx_seq_one_letter_code
_entity_poly.pdbx_strand_id
1 'polypeptide(L)'
;MFCIEDDAHCEIEYGYTTFDSAIAEIRRRVALPWSESPNCAPCVSWLTCGRDYIIQEYDNTTTPYTWGQRTSVVSIDATGVKWQADFAPID
;
A
#
# COMPACT_ATOMS: atom_id res chain seq x y z
N MET A 1 -9.56 -8.48 -9.30
CA MET A 1 -9.69 -7.34 -8.37
C MET A 1 -8.31 -7.04 -7.80
N PHE A 2 -8.12 -5.90 -7.16
CA PHE A 2 -6.86 -5.49 -6.55
C PHE A 2 -7.11 -5.00 -5.11
N CYS A 3 -6.16 -5.25 -4.23
CA CYS A 3 -6.11 -4.69 -2.89
C CYS A 3 -4.77 -4.02 -2.64
N ILE A 4 -4.76 -3.05 -1.72
CA ILE A 4 -3.55 -2.49 -1.14
C ILE A 4 -3.32 -3.21 0.18
N GLU A 5 -2.15 -3.76 0.40
CA GLU A 5 -1.76 -4.36 1.66
C GLU A 5 -0.56 -3.59 2.22
N ASP A 6 -0.60 -3.27 3.51
CA ASP A 6 0.61 -2.97 4.27
C ASP A 6 1.22 -4.29 4.73
N ASP A 7 2.28 -4.71 4.03
CA ASP A 7 2.96 -5.99 4.23
C ASP A 7 3.57 -6.11 5.64
N ALA A 8 3.96 -4.98 6.24
CA ALA A 8 4.56 -4.95 7.57
C ALA A 8 3.53 -5.16 8.70
N HIS A 9 2.25 -4.86 8.43
CA HIS A 9 1.18 -4.87 9.45
C HIS A 9 -0.01 -5.76 9.10
N CYS A 10 0.01 -6.42 7.94
CA CYS A 10 -1.09 -7.23 7.40
C CYS A 10 -2.42 -6.46 7.31
N GLU A 11 -2.38 -5.13 7.11
CA GLU A 11 -3.59 -4.32 6.91
C GLU A 11 -3.96 -4.32 5.43
N ILE A 12 -5.10 -4.93 5.09
CA ILE A 12 -5.56 -5.07 3.70
C ILE A 12 -6.76 -4.15 3.45
N GLU A 13 -6.67 -3.39 2.36
CA GLU A 13 -7.77 -2.62 1.81
C GLU A 13 -8.17 -3.16 0.43
N TYR A 14 -9.37 -3.74 0.37
CA TYR A 14 -9.98 -4.27 -0.84
C TYR A 14 -10.77 -3.20 -1.61
N GLY A 15 -11.11 -3.49 -2.87
CA GLY A 15 -12.11 -2.71 -3.61
C GLY A 15 -11.62 -2.04 -4.89
N TYR A 16 -10.37 -2.28 -5.29
CA TYR A 16 -9.81 -1.70 -6.51
C TYR A 16 -10.09 -2.60 -7.70
N THR A 17 -10.63 -2.03 -8.78
CA THR A 17 -10.94 -2.77 -10.01
C THR A 17 -9.75 -2.83 -10.97
N THR A 18 -8.79 -1.91 -10.83
CA THR A 18 -7.59 -1.81 -11.65
C THR A 18 -6.35 -1.54 -10.80
N PHE A 19 -5.18 -1.98 -11.27
CA PHE A 19 -3.89 -1.66 -10.66
C PHE A 19 -3.68 -0.15 -10.53
N ASP A 20 -4.01 0.61 -11.58
CA ASP A 20 -3.89 2.07 -11.60
C ASP A 20 -4.74 2.76 -10.52
N SER A 21 -5.95 2.26 -10.26
CA SER A 21 -6.80 2.80 -9.19
C SER A 21 -6.18 2.59 -7.80
N ALA A 22 -5.51 1.46 -7.57
CA ALA A 22 -4.80 1.18 -6.33
C ALA A 22 -3.52 2.04 -6.22
N ILE A 23 -2.77 2.21 -7.31
CA ILE A 23 -1.62 3.14 -7.35
C ILE A 23 -2.05 4.58 -7.07
N ALA A 24 -3.17 5.04 -7.64
CA ALA A 24 -3.68 6.38 -7.42
C ALA A 24 -4.00 6.63 -5.94
N GLU A 25 -4.57 5.64 -5.26
CA GLU A 25 -4.77 5.73 -3.81
C GLU A 25 -3.44 5.76 -3.06
N ILE A 26 -2.47 4.90 -3.38
CA ILE A 26 -1.16 4.92 -2.72
C ILE A 26 -0.52 6.31 -2.88
N ARG A 27 -0.59 6.92 -4.07
CA ARG A 27 -0.12 8.29 -4.32
C ARG A 27 -0.83 9.31 -3.43
N ARG A 28 -2.14 9.18 -3.24
CA ARG A 28 -2.91 10.04 -2.31
C ARG A 28 -2.44 9.85 -0.87
N ARG A 29 -2.19 8.61 -0.42
CA ARG A 29 -1.73 8.31 0.95
C ARG A 29 -0.37 8.90 1.23
N VAL A 30 0.62 8.68 0.37
CA VAL A 30 1.98 9.18 0.61
C VAL A 30 2.08 10.71 0.55
N ALA A 31 1.07 11.40 0.03
CA ALA A 31 0.95 12.86 0.07
C ALA A 31 0.42 13.38 1.43
N LEU A 32 -0.14 12.51 2.27
CA LEU A 32 -0.59 12.88 3.62
C LEU A 32 0.60 12.94 4.59
N PRO A 33 0.49 13.72 5.68
CA PRO A 33 1.50 13.72 6.73
C PRO A 33 1.73 12.31 7.30
N TRP A 34 2.99 11.98 7.62
CA TRP A 34 3.37 10.70 8.20
C TRP A 34 2.59 10.37 9.50
N SER A 35 2.32 11.39 10.31
CA SER A 35 1.60 11.27 11.58
C SER A 35 0.09 11.13 11.44
N GLU A 36 -0.46 11.14 10.23
CA GLU A 36 -1.89 11.05 9.97
C GLU A 36 -2.27 9.70 9.36
N SER A 37 -3.51 9.26 9.61
CA SER A 37 -4.04 8.06 8.97
C SER A 37 -4.15 8.27 7.46
N PRO A 38 -3.80 7.28 6.62
CA PRO A 38 -3.41 5.91 6.96
C PRO A 38 -1.89 5.70 7.03
N ASN A 39 -1.06 6.74 7.00
CA ASN A 39 0.40 6.61 7.07
C ASN A 39 0.87 6.26 8.48
N CYS A 40 0.24 6.82 9.51
CA CYS A 40 0.51 6.47 10.90
C CYS A 40 0.26 4.97 11.12
N ALA A 41 1.34 4.21 11.36
CA ALA A 41 1.28 2.76 11.58
C ALA A 41 0.41 2.40 12.79
N PRO A 42 -0.26 1.23 12.81
CA PRO A 42 -1.15 0.84 13.90
C PRO A 42 -0.38 0.39 15.17
N CYS A 43 0.94 0.33 15.10
CA CYS A 43 1.79 -0.12 16.20
C CYS A 43 2.09 1.01 17.21
N VAL A 44 2.36 0.64 18.46
CA VAL A 44 2.70 1.60 19.53
C VAL A 44 3.98 2.40 19.20
N SER A 45 4.89 1.82 18.42
CA SER A 45 6.14 2.42 17.95
C SER A 45 6.02 3.11 16.58
N TRP A 46 4.83 3.59 16.21
CA TRP A 46 4.57 4.19 14.89
C TRP A 46 5.54 5.32 14.52
N LEU A 47 6.05 6.07 15.49
CA LEU A 47 7.03 7.15 15.25
C LEU A 47 8.31 6.68 14.57
N THR A 48 8.67 5.41 14.74
CA THR A 48 9.88 4.80 14.17
C THR A 48 9.57 3.62 13.24
N CYS A 49 8.29 3.28 13.07
CA CYS A 49 7.87 2.23 12.17
C CYS A 49 7.73 2.81 10.74
N GLY A 50 7.77 1.96 9.73
CA GLY A 50 7.42 2.33 8.36
C GLY A 50 6.19 1.56 7.91
N ARG A 51 5.75 1.78 6.67
CA ARG A 51 4.77 0.96 5.99
C ARG A 51 5.32 0.54 4.64
N ASP A 52 5.06 -0.70 4.27
CA ASP A 52 5.47 -1.29 2.99
C ASP A 52 4.22 -1.62 2.21
N TYR A 53 3.82 -0.70 1.31
CA TYR A 53 2.62 -0.89 0.53
C TYR A 53 2.89 -1.76 -0.69
N ILE A 54 2.12 -2.84 -0.77
CA ILE A 54 2.03 -3.71 -1.94
C ILE A 54 0.65 -3.58 -2.57
N ILE A 55 0.58 -3.80 -3.88
CA ILE A 55 -0.68 -4.06 -4.58
C ILE A 55 -0.72 -5.54 -4.91
N GLN A 56 -1.80 -6.20 -4.52
CA GLN A 56 -2.01 -7.61 -4.80
C GLN A 56 -3.29 -7.84 -5.61
N GLU A 57 -3.17 -8.67 -6.64
CA GLU A 57 -4.32 -9.19 -7.38
C GLU A 57 -5.04 -10.27 -6.60
N TYR A 58 -6.37 -10.29 -6.69
CA TYR A 58 -7.18 -11.40 -6.19
C TYR A 58 -8.43 -11.64 -7.03
N ASP A 59 -8.83 -12.91 -7.06
CA ASP A 59 -10.10 -13.39 -7.60
C ASP A 59 -11.06 -13.69 -6.44
N ASN A 60 -12.17 -12.96 -6.41
CA ASN A 60 -13.24 -13.07 -5.41
C ASN A 60 -14.47 -13.82 -5.90
N THR A 61 -14.40 -14.49 -7.05
CA THR A 61 -15.48 -15.33 -7.58
C THR A 61 -15.58 -16.68 -6.86
N THR A 62 -14.55 -17.05 -6.08
CA THR A 62 -14.44 -18.30 -5.33
C THR A 62 -14.15 -18.03 -3.84
N THR A 63 -14.51 -18.98 -2.98
CA THR A 63 -14.24 -18.91 -1.52
C THR A 63 -13.44 -20.15 -1.10
N PRO A 64 -12.22 -20.00 -0.53
CA PRO A 64 -11.52 -18.73 -0.28
C PRO A 64 -11.10 -18.02 -1.57
N TYR A 65 -10.82 -16.72 -1.47
CA TYR A 65 -10.28 -15.94 -2.60
C TYR A 65 -8.99 -16.58 -3.12
N THR A 66 -8.79 -16.51 -4.43
CA THR A 66 -7.53 -16.92 -5.05
C THR A 66 -6.64 -15.71 -5.21
N TRP A 67 -5.42 -15.80 -4.68
CA TRP A 67 -4.45 -14.71 -4.71
C TRP A 67 -3.56 -14.79 -5.96
N GLY A 68 -3.38 -13.64 -6.60
CA GLY A 68 -2.51 -13.45 -7.76
C GLY A 68 -1.20 -12.75 -7.39
N GLN A 69 -0.65 -12.03 -8.36
CA GLN A 69 0.64 -11.34 -8.23
C GLN A 69 0.63 -10.32 -7.08
N ARG A 70 1.72 -10.30 -6.30
CA ARG A 70 2.07 -9.23 -5.34
C ARG A 70 3.10 -8.32 -5.98
N THR A 71 2.87 -7.01 -5.91
CA THR A 71 3.77 -6.01 -6.46
C THR A 71 4.10 -4.99 -5.38
N SER A 72 5.37 -4.92 -4.96
CA SER A 72 5.84 -3.88 -4.04
C SER A 72 5.87 -2.54 -4.74
N VAL A 73 5.30 -1.50 -4.13
CA VAL A 73 5.12 -0.19 -4.76
C VAL A 73 5.95 0.88 -4.09
N VAL A 74 5.81 1.01 -2.77
CA VAL A 74 6.41 2.10 -2.03
C VAL A 74 6.60 1.72 -0.57
N SER A 75 7.71 2.17 -0.01
CA SER A 75 7.95 2.18 1.43
C SER A 75 7.86 3.61 1.95
N ILE A 76 7.21 3.83 3.08
CA ILE A 76 7.14 5.13 3.74
C ILE A 76 7.52 4.98 5.21
N ASP A 77 8.37 5.89 5.69
CA ASP A 77 8.76 5.96 7.09
C ASP A 77 8.89 7.44 7.53
N ALA A 78 9.27 7.67 8.78
CA ALA A 78 9.47 9.03 9.31
C ALA A 78 10.53 9.86 8.56
N THR A 79 11.39 9.24 7.74
CA THR A 79 12.42 9.90 6.93
C THR A 79 11.94 10.26 5.52
N GLY A 80 10.80 9.71 5.09
CA GLY A 80 10.16 10.04 3.82
C GLY A 80 9.64 8.83 3.05
N VAL A 81 9.45 9.04 1.75
CA VAL A 81 8.82 8.09 0.82
C VAL A 81 9.85 7.54 -0.15
N LYS A 82 9.89 6.22 -0.33
CA LYS A 82 10.79 5.50 -1.23
C LYS A 82 9.98 4.66 -2.20
N TRP A 83 9.81 5.17 -3.41
CA TRP A 83 9.14 4.45 -4.51
C TRP A 83 10.04 3.40 -5.12
N GLN A 84 9.47 2.26 -5.53
CA GLN A 84 10.18 1.37 -6.45
C GLN A 84 10.28 2.03 -7.83
N ALA A 85 11.33 1.69 -8.59
CA ALA A 85 11.71 2.40 -9.82
C ALA A 85 10.56 2.56 -10.83
N ASP A 86 9.73 1.53 -10.99
CA ASP A 86 8.62 1.51 -11.96
C ASP A 86 7.41 2.36 -11.53
N PHE A 87 7.37 2.82 -10.28
CA PHE A 87 6.23 3.56 -9.71
C PHE A 87 6.58 4.98 -9.25
N ALA A 88 7.87 5.35 -9.31
CA ALA A 88 8.31 6.70 -9.00
C ALA A 88 7.56 7.72 -9.87
N PRO A 89 7.08 8.85 -9.29
CA PRO A 89 6.58 9.96 -10.08
C PRO A 89 7.64 10.42 -11.09
N ILE A 90 7.22 10.71 -12.32
CA ILE A 90 8.09 11.37 -13.29
C ILE A 90 8.07 12.87 -12.96
N ASP A 91 9.24 13.43 -12.64
CA ASP A 91 9.44 14.86 -12.39
C ASP A 91 9.18 15.74 -13.63
#